data_AF-A0A2J0L790-F1
#
_entry.id   AF-A0A2J0L790-F1
#
_cell.length_a   1.000
_cell.length_b   1.000
_cell.length_c   1.000
_cell.angle_alpha   90.00
_cell.angle_beta   90.00
_cell.angle_gamma   90.00
#
_symmetry.space_group_name_H-M   'P 1'
#
loop_
_entity.id
_entity.type
_entity.pdbx_description
1 polymer ?
#
loop_
_entity_poly.entity_id
_entity_poly.type
_entity_poly.pdbx_seq_one_letter_code
_entity_poly.pdbx_strand_id
1 'polypeptide(L)' 'MCGITGALEPHYIYPIIIRVGGWPHKIKAGFLPGIAKMGYGVLGQVGFFDLFVVKFDYKKEEIELKEKK' A
#
# COMPACT_ATOMS: atom_id res chain seq x y z
N MET A 1 -7.49 -9.50 13.07
CA MET A 1 -7.57 -8.14 12.49
C MET A 1 -8.49 -8.21 11.29
N CYS A 2 -9.31 -7.19 11.12
CA CYS A 2 -10.17 -7.04 9.95
C CYS A 2 -9.48 -6.10 8.95
N GLY A 3 -9.43 -6.49 7.68
CA GLY A 3 -8.90 -5.64 6.60
C GLY A 3 -9.94 -4.64 6.10
N ILE A 4 -9.74 -4.11 4.89
CA ILE A 4 -10.69 -3.16 4.26
C ILE A 4 -12.06 -3.77 3.94
N THR A 5 -12.18 -5.10 3.97
CA THR A 5 -13.38 -5.83 3.57
C THR A 5 -14.39 -6.03 4.70
N GLY A 6 -14.07 -5.68 5.95
CA GLY A 6 -14.97 -5.96 7.07
C GLY A 6 -15.01 -7.44 7.49
N ALA A 7 -14.43 -8.33 6.68
CA ALA A 7 -14.41 -9.77 6.92
C ALA A 7 -13.18 -10.19 7.74
N LEU A 8 -13.38 -11.17 8.63
CA LEU A 8 -12.28 -11.86 9.30
C LEU A 8 -11.78 -12.98 8.38
N GLU A 9 -10.65 -12.75 7.73
CA GLU A 9 -10.04 -13.72 6.82
C GLU A 9 -8.56 -13.90 7.17
N PRO A 10 -8.01 -15.13 6.99
CA PRO A 10 -6.60 -15.36 7.15
C PRO A 10 -5.83 -14.55 6.11
N HIS A 11 -4.78 -13.85 6.58
CA HIS A 11 -3.87 -13.09 5.74
C HIS A 11 -2.44 -13.46 6.10
N TYR A 12 -1.53 -13.24 5.15
CA TYR A 12 -0.10 -13.48 5.33
C TYR A 12 0.67 -12.17 5.25
N ILE A 13 1.64 -11.95 6.12
CA ILE A 13 2.49 -10.76 6.10
C ILE A 13 3.90 -11.17 5.70
N TYR A 14 4.45 -10.55 4.66
CA TYR A 14 5.79 -10.87 4.15
C TYR A 14 6.54 -9.62 3.69
N PRO A 15 7.87 -9.53 3.91
CA PRO A 15 8.67 -8.46 3.35
C PRO A 15 8.85 -8.64 1.82
N ILE A 16 8.49 -7.61 1.06
CA ILE A 16 8.65 -7.57 -0.39
C ILE A 16 9.38 -6.30 -0.84
N ILE A 17 9.78 -6.27 -2.12
CA ILE A 17 10.29 -5.06 -2.77
C ILE A 17 9.20 -4.55 -3.73
N ILE A 18 8.78 -3.31 -3.54
CA ILE A 18 7.93 -2.59 -4.49
C ILE A 18 8.77 -1.58 -5.27
N ARG A 19 8.35 -1.23 -6.49
CA ARG A 19 8.94 -0.14 -7.27
C ARG A 19 8.00 1.05 -7.29
N VAL A 20 8.46 2.20 -6.85
CA VAL A 20 7.71 3.47 -6.83
C VAL A 20 8.53 4.51 -7.56
N GLY A 21 7.97 5.15 -8.60
CA GLY A 21 8.71 6.11 -9.42
C GLY A 21 10.00 5.55 -10.04
N GLY A 22 10.08 4.23 -10.27
CA GLY A 22 11.26 3.54 -10.79
C GLY A 22 12.25 3.04 -9.72
N TRP A 23 12.12 3.47 -8.46
CA TRP A 23 13.04 3.14 -7.37
C TRP A 23 12.53 1.97 -6.51
N PRO A 24 13.42 1.05 -6.07
CA PRO A 24 13.03 -0.09 -5.25
C PRO A 24 12.93 0.28 -3.75
N HIS A 25 11.86 -0.17 -3.10
CA HIS A 25 11.64 0.01 -1.66
C HIS A 25 11.23 -1.30 -1.00
N LYS A 26 11.86 -1.66 0.11
CA LYS A 26 11.51 -2.85 0.89
C LYS A 26 10.41 -2.49 1.90
N ILE A 27 9.28 -3.20 1.83
CA ILE A 27 8.13 -3.00 2.72
C ILE A 27 7.62 -4.32 3.28
N LYS A 28 6.88 -4.27 4.39
CA LYS A 28 6.01 -5.39 4.80
C LYS A 28 4.67 -5.23 4.10
N ALA A 29 4.22 -6.26 3.40
CA ALA A 29 2.93 -6.28 2.72
C ALA A 29 2.05 -7.43 3.23
N GLY A 30 0.74 -7.18 3.30
CA GLY A 30 -0.28 -8.18 3.60
C GLY A 30 -0.83 -8.79 2.33
N PHE A 31 -0.94 -10.11 2.30
CA PHE A 31 -1.51 -10.89 1.22
C PHE A 31 -2.80 -11.53 1.71
N LEU A 32 -3.91 -11.18 1.06
CA LEU A 32 -5.23 -11.73 1.32
C LEU A 32 -5.68 -12.48 0.06
N PRO A 33 -5.96 -13.79 0.11
CA PRO A 33 -6.33 -14.55 -1.08
C PRO A 33 -7.52 -13.97 -1.85
N GLY A 34 -8.49 -13.39 -1.12
CA GLY A 34 -9.66 -12.75 -1.72
C GLY A 34 -9.38 -11.43 -2.44
N ILE A 35 -8.29 -10.72 -2.13
CA ILE A 35 -8.04 -9.37 -2.67
C ILE A 35 -7.71 -9.38 -4.16
N ALA A 36 -7.17 -10.49 -4.67
CA ALA A 36 -6.88 -10.64 -6.09
C ALA A 36 -8.12 -10.46 -6.97
N LYS A 37 -9.31 -10.80 -6.46
CA LYS A 37 -10.59 -10.63 -7.16
C LYS A 37 -10.95 -9.16 -7.38
N MET A 38 -10.39 -8.24 -6.60
CA MET A 38 -10.63 -6.80 -6.76
C MET A 38 -9.80 -6.19 -7.90
N GLY A 39 -8.76 -6.89 -8.39
CA GLY A 39 -7.92 -6.42 -9.50
C GLY A 39 -6.93 -5.31 -9.11
N TYR A 40 -6.82 -4.96 -7.82
CA TYR A 40 -5.89 -3.95 -7.32
C TYR A 40 -5.36 -4.30 -5.92
N GLY A 41 -4.24 -3.68 -5.57
CA GLY A 41 -3.71 -3.68 -4.21
C GLY A 41 -4.13 -2.43 -3.45
N VAL A 42 -4.08 -2.49 -2.12
CA VAL A 42 -4.41 -1.37 -1.24
C VAL A 42 -3.14 -0.87 -0.58
N LEU A 43 -2.91 0.44 -0.63
CA LEU A 43 -1.81 1.07 0.08
C LEU A 43 -2.22 1.34 1.53
N GLY A 44 -1.47 0.75 2.45
CA GLY A 44 -1.76 0.81 3.88
C GLY A 44 -0.85 1.80 4.62
N GLN A 45 -1.29 2.12 5.84
CA GLN A 45 -0.47 2.89 6.80
C GLN A 45 0.87 2.20 7.04
N VAL A 46 0.82 0.90 7.33
CA VAL A 46 2.01 0.06 7.47
C VAL A 46 2.57 -0.29 6.09
N GLY A 47 3.87 -0.06 5.89
CA GLY A 47 4.58 -0.37 4.66
C GLY A 47 4.69 0.82 3.70
N PHE A 48 3.59 1.24 3.06
CA PHE A 48 3.65 2.31 2.06
C PHE A 48 3.69 3.70 2.70
N PHE A 49 2.71 4.05 3.55
CA PHE A 49 2.70 5.38 4.18
C PHE A 49 3.72 5.52 5.32
N ASP A 50 4.37 4.44 5.75
CA ASP A 50 5.59 4.52 6.57
C ASP A 50 6.76 5.16 5.82
N LEU A 51 6.85 4.92 4.51
CA LEU A 51 7.95 5.40 3.67
C LEU A 51 7.65 6.73 2.97
N PHE A 52 6.39 7.01 2.66
CA PHE A 52 6.01 8.17 1.87
C PHE A 52 5.02 9.07 2.60
N VAL A 53 5.26 10.38 2.54
CA VAL A 53 4.23 11.39 2.71
C VAL A 53 3.51 11.52 1.37
N VAL A 54 2.19 11.32 1.37
CA VAL A 54 1.34 11.46 0.19
C VAL A 54 0.49 12.71 0.35
N LYS A 55 0.53 13.58 -0.65
CA LYS A 55 -0.31 14.78 -0.71
C LYS A 55 -1.20 14.70 -1.95
N PHE A 56 -2.49 14.89 -1.75
CA PHE A 56 -3.47 14.94 -2.82
C PHE A 56 -3.68 16.40 -3.23
N ASP A 57 -3.45 16.73 -4.49
CA ASP A 57 -3.83 18.01 -5.08
C ASP A 57 -5.08 17.80 -5.94
N TYR A 58 -6.24 17.98 -5.33
CA TYR A 58 -7.54 17.77 -6.00
C TYR A 58 -7.79 18.77 -7.13
N LYS A 59 -7.16 19.95 -7.13
CA LYS A 59 -7.33 20.91 -8.23
C LYS A 59 -6.60 20.49 -9.49
N LYS A 60 -5.48 19.78 -9.32
CA LYS A 60 -4.67 19.26 -10.42
C LYS A 60 -4.98 17.80 -10.76
N GLU A 61 -5.78 17.14 -9.93
CA GLU A 61 -6.04 15.69 -10.00
C GLU A 61 -4.76 14.86 -9.90
N GLU A 62 -3.79 15.34 -9.10
CA GLU A 62 -2.46 14.75 -8.96
C GLU A 62 -2.19 14.29 -7.53
N ILE A 63 -1.26 13.34 -7.40
CA ILE A 63 -0.68 12.95 -6.11
C ILE A 63 0.82 13.27 -6.10
N GLU A 64 1.27 13.93 -5.04
CA GLU A 64 2.70 14.12 -4.77
C GLU A 64 3.15 13.06 -3.75
N LEU A 65 4.24 12.37 -4.07
CA LEU A 65 4.91 11.43 -3.18
C LEU A 65 6.24 12.03 -2.72
N LYS A 66 6.46 12.08 -1.41
CA LYS A 66 7.74 12.48 -0.81
C LYS A 66 8.23 11.42 0.15
N GLU A 67 9.46 10.95 -0.04
CA GLU A 67 10.08 10.00 0.89
C GLU A 67 10.28 10.63 2.27
N LYS A 68 9.91 9.90 3.30
CA LYS A 68 10.23 10.18 4.69
C LYS A 68 11.67 9.71 4.92
N LYS A 69 12.61 10.65 4.83
CA LYS A 69 13.99 10.42 5.30
C LYS A 69 14.03 10.38 6.82
#